data_AF-A0A813LAG4-F1
#
_entry.id   AF-A0A813LAG4-F1
#
_cell.length_a   1.000
_cell.length_b   1.000
_cell.length_c   1.000
_cell.angle_alpha   90.00
_cell.angle_beta   90.00
_cell.angle_gamma   90.00
#
_symmetry.space_group_name_H-M   'P 1'
#
loop_
_entity.id
_entity.type
_entity.pdbx_description
1 polymer ?
#
loop_
_entity_poly.entity_id
_entity_poly.type
_entity_poly.pdbx_seq_one_letter_code
_entity_poly.pdbx_strand_id
1 'polypeptide(L)'
;MAACVADAAICPVITSLANATTDKHKPTFGQAFCYKFQVGKCNDEKCKFKHLLDAATLQKYNEFLETKKKTAGTAGHTQTGSPTSSRANSITPWLDVLCNLTSKTGAPVFVGDPLLGHRELYTLCHVSADLQRAVLAHLPAIALLLGKRIIGFDTETFDLSRHLCAALGIPGCDLDRLHLLLPGVEPPSLDTRRGKWRHTLTHRWNASLRVEGSALMDSYSAWMRHRIAPLLVCHGESHMYYSRLPLLRHHAPCCAEELSRTLALHGEQRDEAGRKLKRPAGVSITRHTDGDAYGIPPGSVNVWLPLSSHAWGSNSLVVEDFPWSEEGSGSALDLLYGEAMLFYGNGCHHYTVPNTTGVCRTSLDFRFIPGSLFDA
;
A
#
# COMPACT_ATOMS: atom_id res chain seq x y z
N MET A 1 16.06 -21.10 10.94
CA MET A 1 14.82 -20.84 10.19
C MET A 1 13.69 -21.57 10.89
N ALA A 2 12.91 -20.87 11.71
CA ALA A 2 11.72 -21.42 12.35
C ALA A 2 10.63 -20.35 12.22
N ALA A 3 9.63 -20.61 11.38
CA ALA A 3 8.47 -19.75 11.20
C ALA A 3 7.53 -19.96 12.40
N CYS A 4 7.27 -18.89 13.15
CA CYS A 4 6.13 -18.85 14.08
C CYS A 4 4.83 -18.80 13.26
N VAL A 5 4.29 -19.97 12.93
CA VAL A 5 2.88 -20.11 12.56
C VAL A 5 2.12 -20.16 13.88
N ALA A 6 1.64 -19.00 14.33
CA ALA A 6 0.68 -18.95 15.42
C ALA A 6 -0.72 -19.18 14.82
N ASP A 7 -1.29 -20.35 15.12
CA ASP A 7 -2.72 -20.61 14.95
C ASP A 7 -3.51 -19.58 15.74
N ALA A 8 -4.07 -18.60 15.04
CA ALA A 8 -5.04 -17.68 15.61
C ALA A 8 -6.38 -18.42 15.73
N ALA A 9 -6.65 -18.96 16.91
CA ALA A 9 -7.99 -19.41 17.28
C ALA A 9 -8.97 -18.24 17.07
N ILE A 10 -9.98 -18.46 16.23
CA ILE A 10 -10.98 -17.47 15.84
C ILE A 10 -11.77 -17.05 17.09
N CYS A 11 -11.66 -15.78 17.49
CA CYS A 11 -12.44 -15.19 18.56
C CYS A 11 -13.91 -14.99 18.11
N PRO A 12 -14.92 -15.59 18.79
CA PRO A 12 -16.31 -15.44 18.40
C PRO A 12 -16.90 -14.20 19.06
N VAL A 13 -16.60 -13.02 18.54
CA VAL A 13 -17.32 -11.78 18.90
C VAL A 13 -17.53 -10.93 17.66
N ILE A 14 -18.68 -11.11 17.00
CA ILE A 14 -19.18 -10.17 15.98
C ILE A 14 -20.65 -9.90 16.30
N THR A 15 -20.94 -8.71 16.80
CA THR A 15 -22.31 -8.18 16.80
C THR A 15 -22.46 -7.25 15.60
N SER A 16 -23.45 -7.54 14.76
CA SER A 16 -23.80 -6.77 13.56
C SER A 16 -24.33 -5.38 13.92
N LEU A 17 -23.74 -4.33 13.34
CA LEU A 17 -24.39 -3.04 13.10
C LEU A 17 -23.73 -2.40 11.87
N ALA A 18 -24.26 -2.71 10.69
CA ALA A 18 -23.95 -1.99 9.46
C ALA A 18 -25.01 -0.90 9.26
N ASN A 19 -24.78 0.30 9.80
CA ASN A 19 -25.56 1.48 9.42
C ASN A 19 -24.78 2.23 8.33
N ALA A 20 -25.23 2.10 7.08
CA ALA A 20 -24.79 3.00 6.02
C ALA A 20 -25.46 4.36 6.25
N THR A 21 -24.74 5.33 6.82
CA THR A 21 -25.22 6.70 6.92
C THR A 21 -25.21 7.34 5.53
N THR A 22 -26.39 7.51 4.94
CA THR A 22 -26.58 8.31 3.73
C THR A 22 -26.61 9.79 4.11
N ASP A 23 -25.44 10.38 4.35
CA ASP A 23 -25.34 11.82 4.57
C ASP A 23 -25.50 12.57 3.23
N LYS A 24 -26.30 13.64 3.22
CA LYS A 24 -26.77 14.35 2.01
C LYS A 24 -25.81 15.42 1.48
N HIS A 25 -24.63 15.55 2.07
CA HIS A 25 -23.59 16.45 1.56
C HIS A 25 -22.83 15.81 0.40
N LYS A 26 -22.57 16.58 -0.67
CA LYS A 26 -21.74 16.12 -1.81
C LYS A 26 -20.37 15.67 -1.26
N PRO A 27 -20.05 14.37 -1.27
CA PRO A 27 -18.78 13.91 -0.73
C PRO A 27 -17.64 14.41 -1.62
N THR A 28 -16.56 14.86 -1.01
CA THR A 28 -15.26 14.94 -1.70
C THR A 28 -14.90 13.55 -2.21
N PHE A 29 -14.12 13.48 -3.30
CA PHE A 29 -13.89 12.25 -4.09
C PHE A 29 -13.39 11.03 -3.27
N GLY A 30 -12.92 11.23 -2.02
CA GLY A 30 -12.54 10.15 -1.09
C GLY A 30 -13.63 9.65 -0.12
N GLN A 31 -14.63 10.45 0.25
CA GLN A 31 -15.60 10.07 1.31
C GLN A 31 -16.76 9.19 0.81
N ALA A 32 -17.10 9.24 -0.49
CA ALA A 32 -18.25 8.51 -1.05
C ALA A 32 -18.06 7.00 -1.20
N PHE A 33 -16.82 6.51 -1.01
CA PHE A 33 -16.39 5.20 -1.51
C PHE A 33 -15.79 4.30 -0.42
N CYS A 34 -15.99 4.60 0.86
CA CYS A 34 -15.43 3.80 1.94
C CYS A 34 -16.52 3.24 2.85
N TYR A 35 -16.33 2.01 3.32
CA TYR A 35 -17.10 1.46 4.43
C TYR A 35 -16.39 1.80 5.74
N LYS A 36 -17.13 2.34 6.73
CA LYS A 36 -16.68 2.43 8.12
C LYS A 36 -17.03 1.13 8.82
N PHE A 37 -16.03 0.46 9.40
CA PHE A 37 -16.24 -0.73 10.22
C PHE A 37 -15.70 -0.48 11.62
N GLN A 38 -16.54 -0.64 12.64
CA GLN A 38 -16.10 -0.63 14.02
C GLN A 38 -15.38 -1.94 14.32
N VAL A 39 -14.13 -1.85 14.76
CA VAL A 39 -13.38 -3.03 15.11
C VAL A 39 -13.60 -3.37 16.58
N GLY A 40 -13.94 -4.64 16.86
CA GLY A 40 -14.19 -5.11 18.22
C GLY A 40 -12.95 -5.00 19.11
N LYS A 41 -13.16 -4.89 20.42
CA LYS A 41 -12.04 -4.94 21.38
C LYS A 41 -11.40 -6.34 21.35
N CYS A 42 -10.07 -6.41 21.29
CA CYS A 42 -9.38 -7.67 21.47
C CYS A 42 -9.40 -8.04 22.95
N ASN A 43 -10.12 -9.09 23.28
CA ASN A 43 -10.20 -9.63 24.66
C ASN A 43 -9.08 -10.64 24.95
N ASP A 44 -8.21 -10.95 23.97
CA ASP A 44 -7.08 -11.84 24.19
C ASP A 44 -5.96 -11.10 24.91
N GLU A 45 -5.70 -11.47 26.17
CA GLU A 45 -4.59 -10.92 26.93
C GLU A 45 -3.22 -11.17 26.28
N LYS A 46 -3.10 -12.16 25.40
CA LYS A 46 -1.88 -12.43 24.62
C LYS A 46 -1.68 -11.46 23.44
N CYS A 47 -2.74 -10.78 22.99
CA CYS A 47 -2.65 -9.70 22.00
C CYS A 47 -2.22 -8.35 22.59
N LYS A 48 -2.01 -8.27 23.90
CA LYS A 48 -1.38 -7.09 24.52
C LYS A 48 0.09 -7.07 24.10
N PHE A 49 0.42 -6.28 23.07
CA PHE A 49 1.81 -5.90 22.79
C PHE A 49 2.37 -5.20 24.05
N LYS A 50 3.09 -5.95 24.88
CA LYS A 50 3.84 -5.42 26.00
C LYS A 50 4.97 -4.59 25.39
N HIS A 51 4.85 -3.26 25.51
CA HIS A 51 5.81 -2.22 25.11
C HIS A 51 7.13 -2.74 24.52
N LEU A 52 7.25 -2.75 23.19
CA LEU A 52 8.49 -3.06 22.48
C LEU A 52 9.38 -1.83 22.39
N LEU A 53 9.92 -1.39 23.52
CA LEU A 53 11.28 -0.88 23.63
C LEU A 53 11.74 -1.29 25.02
N ASP A 54 12.71 -2.21 25.11
CA ASP A 54 13.34 -2.45 26.40
C ASP A 54 14.06 -1.18 26.87
N ALA A 55 14.28 -1.05 28.18
CA ALA A 55 14.91 0.13 28.76
C ALA A 55 16.30 0.42 28.12
N ALA A 56 16.98 -0.62 27.62
CA ALA A 56 18.26 -0.50 26.95
C ALA A 56 18.15 0.19 25.57
N THR A 57 17.09 -0.06 24.81
CA THR A 57 16.87 0.58 23.52
C THR A 57 16.48 2.05 23.68
N LEU A 58 15.67 2.37 24.70
CA LEU A 58 15.33 3.74 25.05
C LEU A 58 16.56 4.53 25.54
N GLN A 59 17.44 3.89 26.31
CA GLN A 59 18.69 4.48 26.78
C GLN A 59 19.64 4.82 25.62
N LYS A 60 19.84 3.90 24.67
CA LYS A 60 20.70 4.13 23.49
C LYS A 60 20.22 5.28 22.62
N TYR A 61 18.91 5.45 22.48
CA TYR A 61 18.32 6.59 21.77
C TYR A 61 18.63 7.92 22.48
N ASN A 62 18.52 7.97 23.81
CA ASN A 62 18.85 9.15 24.59
C ASN A 62 20.35 9.51 24.53
N GLU A 63 21.24 8.51 24.56
CA GLU A 63 22.69 8.71 24.41
C GLU A 63 23.07 9.27 23.03
N PHE A 64 22.37 8.83 21.97
CA PHE A 64 22.54 9.37 20.62
C PHE A 64 22.16 10.85 20.54
N LEU A 65 21.03 11.24 21.14
CA LEU A 65 20.58 12.63 21.18
C LEU A 65 21.57 13.54 21.92
N GLU A 66 22.11 13.09 23.06
CA GLU A 66 23.11 13.83 23.82
C GLU A 66 24.44 13.98 23.08
N THR A 67 24.84 12.97 22.30
CA THR A 67 26.03 13.04 21.45
C THR A 67 25.89 14.10 20.35
N LYS A 68 24.71 14.17 19.71
CA LYS A 68 24.42 15.19 18.69
C LYS A 68 24.38 16.61 19.27
N LYS A 69 23.83 16.82 20.48
CA LYS A 69 23.86 18.12 21.18
C LYS A 69 25.30 18.59 21.43
N LYS A 70 26.18 17.69 21.88
CA LYS A 70 27.61 18.02 22.11
C LYS A 70 28.33 18.39 20.81
N THR A 71 28.01 17.71 19.72
CA THR A 71 28.67 17.97 18.42
C THR A 71 28.23 19.29 17.80
N ALA A 72 26.97 19.69 18.01
CA ALA A 72 26.42 20.96 17.53
C ALA A 72 26.97 22.19 18.27
N GLY A 73 27.38 22.04 19.54
CA GLY A 73 27.93 23.13 20.35
C GLY A 73 29.39 23.52 20.03
N THR A 74 30.11 22.73 19.25
CA THR A 74 31.55 22.95 18.95
C THR A 74 31.84 23.62 17.61
N ALA A 75 30.83 23.94 16.80
CA ALA A 75 31.03 24.64 15.52
C ALA A 75 31.15 26.17 15.73
N GLY A 76 32.31 26.59 16.25
CA GLY A 76 32.67 28.01 16.36
C GLY A 76 32.86 28.67 15.01
N HIS A 77 32.24 29.83 14.83
CA HIS A 77 32.37 30.73 13.70
C HIS A 77 33.82 31.21 13.48
N THR A 78 34.39 30.91 12.32
CA THR A 78 35.45 31.71 11.70
C THR A 78 34.92 32.21 10.35
N GLN A 79 34.58 33.51 10.29
CA GLN A 79 34.18 34.21 9.07
C GLN A 79 35.40 34.87 8.43
N THR A 80 35.75 34.50 7.19
CA THR A 80 36.40 35.39 6.22
C THR A 80 36.12 34.92 4.78
N GLY A 81 35.52 35.78 3.94
CA GLY A 81 35.86 35.89 2.51
C GLY A 81 34.91 35.34 1.43
N SER A 82 34.11 36.25 0.86
CA SER A 82 33.63 36.40 -0.54
C SER A 82 32.79 35.30 -1.27
N PRO A 83 31.81 35.67 -2.13
CA PRO A 83 30.82 34.75 -2.66
C PRO A 83 31.10 34.29 -4.09
N THR A 84 31.02 32.98 -4.34
CA THR A 84 30.56 32.44 -5.62
C THR A 84 29.56 31.32 -5.39
N SER A 85 28.60 31.30 -6.31
CA SER A 85 27.34 30.56 -6.31
C SER A 85 27.44 29.06 -6.08
N SER A 86 26.70 28.54 -5.11
CA SER A 86 26.04 27.22 -5.23
C SER A 86 24.79 27.18 -4.36
N ARG A 87 23.68 26.66 -4.93
CA ARG A 87 22.46 26.32 -4.20
C ARG A 87 22.78 25.17 -3.24
N ALA A 88 23.10 25.50 -1.99
CA ALA A 88 23.05 24.55 -0.89
C ALA A 88 21.65 24.61 -0.26
N ASN A 89 20.88 23.53 -0.40
CA ASN A 89 19.69 23.31 0.42
C ASN A 89 20.16 23.06 1.86
N SER A 90 20.16 24.10 2.69
CA SER A 90 20.58 24.01 4.08
C SER A 90 19.49 23.33 4.92
N ILE A 91 19.86 22.18 5.49
CA ILE A 91 19.10 21.40 6.50
C ILE A 91 19.03 22.13 7.86
N THR A 92 19.79 23.23 8.00
CA THR A 92 20.00 23.97 9.24
C THR A 92 18.75 24.55 9.92
N PRO A 93 17.71 25.05 9.21
CA PRO A 93 16.53 25.64 9.88
C PRO A 93 15.73 24.62 10.71
N TRP A 94 15.79 23.32 10.40
CA TRP A 94 14.95 22.30 11.00
C TRP A 94 15.49 21.75 12.34
N LEU A 95 16.81 21.74 12.51
CA LEU A 95 17.44 21.40 13.78
C LEU A 95 17.14 22.45 14.85
N ASP A 96 17.04 23.72 14.47
CA ASP A 96 16.65 24.80 15.38
C ASP A 96 15.17 24.71 15.79
N VAL A 97 14.29 24.19 14.93
CA VAL A 97 12.87 23.93 15.28
C VAL A 97 12.75 22.78 16.29
N LEU A 98 13.48 21.68 16.10
CA LEU A 98 13.51 20.54 17.03
C LEU A 98 14.17 20.89 18.38
N CYS A 99 15.24 21.67 18.37
CA CYS A 99 15.90 22.16 19.59
C CYS A 99 15.04 23.18 20.35
N ASN A 100 14.26 24.03 19.67
CA ASN A 100 13.37 24.99 20.33
C ASN A 100 12.09 24.33 20.90
N LEU A 101 11.59 23.26 20.28
CA LEU A 101 10.43 22.51 20.79
C LEU A 101 10.74 21.73 22.07
N THR A 102 11.99 21.29 22.24
CA THR A 102 12.45 20.58 23.45
C THR A 102 12.93 21.52 24.56
N SER A 103 13.44 22.71 24.23
CA SER A 103 14.00 23.64 25.21
C SER A 103 12.96 24.54 25.92
N LYS A 104 11.81 24.81 25.28
CA LYS A 104 10.80 25.73 25.85
C LYS A 104 9.79 25.11 26.80
N THR A 105 9.58 23.80 26.77
CA THR A 105 8.48 23.16 27.51
C THR A 105 8.92 22.37 28.75
N GLY A 106 10.21 22.03 28.87
CA GLY A 106 10.73 21.26 30.02
C GLY A 106 10.06 19.90 30.26
N ALA A 107 9.19 19.47 29.35
CA ALA A 107 8.39 18.25 29.41
C ALA A 107 8.70 17.42 28.15
N PRO A 108 8.62 16.08 28.22
CA PRO A 108 8.70 15.25 27.03
C PRO A 108 7.67 15.75 26.02
N VAL A 109 8.09 15.98 24.78
CA VAL A 109 7.18 16.29 23.68
C VAL A 109 6.24 15.10 23.55
N PHE A 110 5.03 15.22 24.09
CA PHE A 110 3.97 14.31 23.74
C PHE A 110 3.71 14.50 22.26
N VAL A 111 3.85 13.42 21.48
CA VAL A 111 3.41 13.34 20.09
C VAL A 111 1.88 13.39 20.12
N GLY A 112 1.38 14.60 20.31
CA GLY A 112 -0.01 15.02 20.33
C GLY A 112 -0.13 16.52 20.06
N ASP A 113 0.98 17.18 19.72
CA ASP A 113 0.97 18.54 19.19
C ASP A 113 0.47 18.48 17.73
N PRO A 114 -0.71 19.05 17.42
CA PRO A 114 -1.30 19.02 16.07
C PRO A 114 -0.50 19.84 15.04
N LEU A 115 0.62 20.47 15.44
CA LEU A 115 1.43 21.33 14.58
C LEU A 115 2.46 20.59 13.72
N LEU A 116 2.78 19.32 13.99
CA LEU A 116 3.57 18.50 13.08
C LEU A 116 2.62 17.75 12.15
N GLY A 117 2.41 18.29 10.96
CA GLY A 117 1.68 17.59 9.91
C GLY A 117 2.34 16.26 9.58
N HIS A 118 1.57 15.33 9.01
CA HIS A 118 2.07 14.03 8.58
C HIS A 118 3.34 14.16 7.72
N ARG A 119 3.39 15.17 6.85
CA ARG A 119 4.53 15.45 5.98
C ARG A 119 5.82 15.70 6.76
N GLU A 120 5.75 16.41 7.89
CA GLU A 120 6.88 16.73 8.75
C GLU A 120 7.36 15.49 9.53
N LEU A 121 6.44 14.70 10.08
CA LEU A 121 6.76 13.39 10.71
C LEU A 121 7.43 12.41 9.73
N TYR A 122 6.98 12.41 8.47
CA TYR A 122 7.57 11.61 7.40
C TYR A 122 8.94 12.14 6.94
N THR A 123 9.11 13.46 6.86
CA THR A 123 10.41 14.08 6.55
C THR A 123 11.45 13.81 7.64
N LEU A 124 11.03 13.72 8.90
CA LEU A 124 11.89 13.30 10.02
C LEU A 124 12.39 11.85 9.87
N CYS A 125 11.61 10.97 9.24
CA CYS A 125 12.04 9.60 8.94
C CYS A 125 13.21 9.53 7.93
N HIS A 126 13.49 10.61 7.19
CA HIS A 126 14.67 10.70 6.32
C HIS A 126 15.97 11.06 7.04
N VAL A 127 15.90 11.52 8.29
CA VAL A 127 17.06 12.10 8.98
C VAL A 127 17.95 11.02 9.58
N SER A 128 17.37 9.92 10.07
CA SER A 128 18.11 8.71 10.41
C SER A 128 17.18 7.49 10.57
N ALA A 129 17.73 6.30 10.32
CA ALA A 129 17.05 5.04 10.61
C ALA A 129 16.62 4.91 12.09
N ASP A 130 17.32 5.58 13.01
CA ASP A 130 16.96 5.62 14.44
C ASP A 130 15.75 6.51 14.73
N LEU A 131 15.61 7.64 14.04
CA LEU A 131 14.44 8.51 14.17
C LEU A 131 13.22 7.88 13.51
N GLN A 132 13.41 7.18 12.39
CA GLN A 132 12.38 6.33 11.79
C GLN A 132 11.91 5.26 12.79
N ARG A 133 12.83 4.55 13.46
CA ARG A 133 12.51 3.59 14.53
C ARG A 133 11.75 4.23 15.70
N ALA A 134 12.11 5.45 16.09
CA ALA A 134 11.46 6.16 17.20
C ALA A 134 10.04 6.67 16.84
N VAL A 135 9.86 7.26 15.65
CA VAL A 135 8.52 7.67 15.15
C VAL A 135 7.61 6.45 15.02
N LEU A 136 8.15 5.33 14.54
CA LEU A 136 7.45 4.05 14.48
C LEU A 136 7.05 3.49 15.84
N ALA A 137 7.89 3.68 16.86
CA ALA A 137 7.60 3.24 18.22
C ALA A 137 6.47 4.06 18.88
N HIS A 138 6.27 5.30 18.45
CA HIS A 138 5.24 6.20 19.00
C HIS A 138 3.95 6.27 18.18
N LEU A 139 3.97 5.78 16.94
CA LEU A 139 2.79 5.66 16.08
C LEU A 139 2.62 4.20 15.64
N PRO A 140 2.18 3.29 16.52
CA PRO A 140 2.11 1.86 16.22
C PRO A 140 1.23 1.54 15.00
N ALA A 141 0.21 2.35 14.69
CA ALA A 141 -0.56 2.22 13.45
C ALA A 141 0.31 2.49 12.20
N ILE A 142 1.31 3.38 12.29
CA ILE A 142 2.30 3.64 11.24
C ILE A 142 3.28 2.47 11.09
N ALA A 143 3.56 1.70 12.14
CA ALA A 143 4.36 0.48 12.02
C ALA A 143 3.68 -0.61 11.15
N LEU A 144 2.35 -0.62 11.06
CA LEU A 144 1.64 -1.43 10.04
C LEU A 144 1.81 -0.88 8.62
N LEU A 145 2.10 0.41 8.48
CA LEU A 145 2.36 1.07 7.19
C LEU A 145 3.81 0.85 6.73
N LEU A 146 4.77 0.76 7.65
CA LEU A 146 6.19 0.69 7.28
C LEU A 146 6.65 -0.77 7.14
N GLY A 147 6.42 -1.30 5.94
CA GLY A 147 6.97 -2.56 5.50
C GLY A 147 6.00 -3.35 4.65
N LYS A 148 6.56 -4.16 3.74
CA LYS A 148 5.80 -5.15 2.99
C LYS A 148 5.46 -6.30 3.93
N ARG A 149 4.17 -6.64 4.06
CA ARG A 149 3.72 -7.75 4.90
C ARG A 149 2.84 -8.71 4.11
N ILE A 150 3.23 -9.97 4.10
CA ILE A 150 2.39 -11.05 3.58
C ILE A 150 1.41 -11.47 4.67
N ILE A 151 0.13 -11.57 4.31
CA ILE A 151 -0.88 -12.21 5.14
C ILE A 151 -1.51 -13.36 4.36
N GLY A 152 -1.58 -14.53 4.98
CA GLY A 152 -2.33 -15.65 4.44
C GLY A 152 -3.84 -15.47 4.67
N PHE A 153 -4.66 -16.27 4.00
CA PHE A 153 -6.07 -16.49 4.32
C PHE A 153 -6.49 -17.90 3.87
N ASP A 154 -7.53 -18.40 4.51
CA ASP A 154 -8.12 -19.68 4.14
C ASP A 154 -8.93 -19.54 2.84
N THR A 155 -8.47 -20.22 1.80
CA THR A 155 -9.08 -20.20 0.47
C THR A 155 -10.37 -21.00 0.42
N GLU A 156 -10.63 -21.90 1.38
CA GLU A 156 -11.91 -22.60 1.50
C GLU A 156 -12.99 -21.68 2.05
N THR A 157 -12.66 -20.90 3.09
CA THR A 157 -13.58 -19.90 3.66
C THR A 157 -13.78 -18.69 2.75
N PHE A 158 -12.73 -18.22 2.06
CA PHE A 158 -12.76 -17.02 1.24
C PHE A 158 -12.38 -17.31 -0.22
N ASP A 159 -13.21 -18.10 -0.92
CA ASP A 159 -12.98 -18.50 -2.32
C ASP A 159 -13.31 -17.38 -3.32
N LEU A 160 -12.57 -16.28 -3.22
CA LEU A 160 -12.72 -15.09 -4.05
C LEU A 160 -12.49 -15.40 -5.54
N SER A 161 -11.63 -16.37 -5.86
CA SER A 161 -11.35 -16.77 -7.24
C SER A 161 -12.55 -17.48 -7.88
N ARG A 162 -13.21 -18.40 -7.17
CA ARG A 162 -14.45 -19.02 -7.65
C ARG A 162 -15.57 -18.01 -7.81
N HIS A 163 -15.75 -17.11 -6.85
CA HIS A 163 -16.75 -16.05 -6.95
C HIS A 163 -16.48 -15.12 -8.12
N LEU A 164 -15.21 -14.79 -8.40
CA LEU A 164 -14.83 -14.01 -9.57
C LEU A 164 -15.10 -14.78 -10.87
N CYS A 165 -14.71 -16.05 -10.98
CA CYS A 165 -14.98 -16.85 -12.18
C CYS A 165 -16.48 -16.96 -12.46
N ALA A 166 -17.31 -17.20 -11.44
CA ALA A 166 -18.76 -17.20 -11.56
C ALA A 166 -19.28 -15.84 -12.05
N ALA A 167 -18.80 -14.74 -11.46
CA ALA A 167 -19.15 -13.37 -11.87
C ALA A 167 -18.76 -13.04 -13.32
N LEU A 168 -17.65 -13.60 -13.81
CA LEU A 168 -17.18 -13.39 -15.18
C LEU A 168 -17.77 -14.38 -16.20
N GLY A 169 -18.48 -15.41 -15.74
CA GLY A 169 -19.01 -16.50 -16.56
C GLY A 169 -17.91 -17.40 -17.13
N ILE A 170 -16.88 -17.68 -16.33
CA ILE A 170 -15.72 -18.48 -16.74
C ILE A 170 -15.85 -19.89 -16.14
N PRO A 171 -15.82 -20.94 -16.97
CA PRO A 171 -15.86 -22.32 -16.49
C PRO A 171 -14.50 -22.72 -15.90
N GLY A 172 -14.51 -23.31 -14.71
CA GLY A 172 -13.29 -23.67 -13.99
C GLY A 172 -12.60 -22.43 -13.39
N CYS A 173 -12.05 -22.58 -12.19
CA CYS A 173 -11.40 -21.47 -11.48
C CYS A 173 -9.97 -21.21 -12.00
N ASP A 174 -9.78 -21.24 -13.32
CA ASP A 174 -8.46 -21.12 -13.97
C ASP A 174 -8.22 -19.66 -14.42
N LEU A 175 -7.93 -18.80 -13.45
CA LEU A 175 -7.62 -17.39 -13.72
C LEU A 175 -6.25 -17.19 -14.37
N ASP A 176 -5.37 -18.19 -14.32
CA ASP A 176 -4.07 -18.20 -14.99
C ASP A 176 -4.22 -18.14 -16.51
N ARG A 177 -5.27 -18.81 -17.01
CA ARG A 177 -5.65 -18.83 -18.42
C ARG A 177 -6.77 -17.84 -18.75
N LEU A 178 -7.07 -16.87 -17.89
CA LEU A 178 -8.13 -15.86 -18.12
C LEU A 178 -8.02 -15.20 -19.51
N HIS A 179 -6.81 -14.97 -20.00
CA HIS A 179 -6.53 -14.40 -21.31
C HIS A 179 -6.99 -15.28 -22.50
N LEU A 180 -7.21 -16.58 -22.29
CA LEU A 180 -7.69 -17.56 -23.27
C LEU A 180 -9.17 -17.92 -23.09
N LEU A 181 -9.71 -17.73 -21.89
CA LEU A 181 -11.00 -18.29 -21.51
C LEU A 181 -12.19 -17.34 -21.71
N LEU A 182 -11.96 -16.08 -22.09
CA LEU A 182 -13.07 -15.15 -22.29
C LEU A 182 -13.84 -15.44 -23.59
N PRO A 183 -15.12 -15.88 -23.50
CA PRO A 183 -15.89 -16.23 -24.68
C PRO A 183 -16.14 -15.01 -25.55
N GLY A 184 -15.98 -15.16 -26.87
CA GLY A 184 -16.28 -14.12 -27.86
C GLY A 184 -15.29 -12.95 -27.89
N VAL A 185 -14.13 -13.10 -27.25
CA VAL A 185 -13.06 -12.11 -27.26
C VAL A 185 -11.82 -12.78 -27.82
N GLU A 186 -11.26 -12.22 -28.89
CA GLU A 186 -9.94 -12.65 -29.36
C GLU A 186 -8.92 -12.51 -28.21
N PRO A 187 -7.93 -13.43 -28.11
CA PRO A 187 -6.86 -13.30 -27.14
C PRO A 187 -6.29 -11.89 -27.18
N PRO A 188 -5.89 -11.32 -26.02
CA PRO A 188 -5.43 -9.94 -25.96
C PRO A 188 -4.33 -9.71 -27.00
N SER A 189 -4.64 -8.93 -28.05
CA SER A 189 -3.61 -8.35 -28.89
C SER A 189 -2.87 -7.29 -28.09
N LEU A 190 -1.60 -7.08 -28.42
CA LEU A 190 -0.65 -6.10 -27.89
C LEU A 190 -1.18 -4.80 -27.30
N ASP A 191 -2.24 -4.24 -27.88
CA ASP A 191 -2.89 -3.06 -27.37
C ASP A 191 -3.77 -3.40 -26.16
N THR A 192 -3.12 -3.75 -25.06
CA THR A 192 -3.72 -3.90 -23.72
C THR A 192 -4.43 -2.63 -23.22
N ARG A 193 -4.31 -1.49 -23.92
CA ARG A 193 -5.00 -0.23 -23.57
C ARG A 193 -6.36 -0.10 -24.25
N ARG A 194 -6.55 -0.71 -25.43
CA ARG A 194 -7.79 -0.60 -26.23
C ARG A 194 -8.37 -1.95 -26.66
N GLY A 195 -7.80 -3.06 -26.19
CA GLY A 195 -8.33 -4.37 -26.46
C GLY A 195 -9.77 -4.50 -25.94
N LYS A 196 -10.67 -4.94 -26.83
CA LYS A 196 -12.05 -5.34 -26.47
C LYS A 196 -12.06 -6.24 -25.22
N TRP A 197 -11.01 -7.04 -25.03
CA TRP A 197 -10.80 -7.89 -23.86
C TRP A 197 -10.86 -7.17 -22.52
N ARG A 198 -10.05 -6.11 -22.32
CA ARG A 198 -10.05 -5.36 -21.05
C ARG A 198 -11.39 -4.67 -20.81
N HIS A 199 -12.01 -4.15 -21.87
CA HIS A 199 -13.31 -3.51 -21.77
C HIS A 199 -14.41 -4.51 -21.41
N THR A 200 -14.43 -5.68 -22.05
CA THR A 200 -15.36 -6.77 -21.75
C THR A 200 -15.19 -7.27 -20.31
N LEU A 201 -13.95 -7.48 -19.84
CA LEU A 201 -13.70 -7.83 -18.44
C LEU A 201 -14.23 -6.79 -17.48
N THR A 202 -13.83 -5.53 -17.68
CA THR A 202 -14.25 -4.42 -16.82
C THR A 202 -15.77 -4.28 -16.83
N HIS A 203 -16.42 -4.46 -17.98
CA HIS A 203 -17.88 -4.41 -18.09
C HIS A 203 -18.54 -5.57 -17.34
N ARG A 204 -18.09 -6.82 -17.53
CA ARG A 204 -18.61 -7.99 -16.80
C ARG A 204 -18.41 -7.86 -15.29
N TRP A 205 -17.22 -7.41 -14.87
CA TRP A 205 -16.91 -7.09 -13.48
C TRP A 205 -17.86 -6.04 -12.91
N ASN A 206 -18.02 -4.91 -13.59
CA ASN A 206 -18.92 -3.86 -13.11
C ASN A 206 -20.38 -4.31 -13.09
N ALA A 207 -20.79 -5.17 -14.03
CA ALA A 207 -22.13 -5.75 -14.05
C ALA A 207 -22.34 -6.71 -12.88
N SER A 208 -21.36 -7.54 -12.54
CA SER A 208 -21.46 -8.47 -11.40
C SER A 208 -21.47 -7.74 -10.05
N LEU A 209 -20.74 -6.63 -9.93
CA LEU A 209 -20.72 -5.79 -8.73
C LEU A 209 -22.05 -5.04 -8.49
N ARG A 210 -22.84 -4.80 -9.53
CA ARG A 210 -24.15 -4.13 -9.41
C ARG A 210 -25.25 -5.02 -8.84
N VAL A 211 -25.01 -6.33 -8.78
CA VAL A 211 -25.89 -7.25 -8.08
C VAL A 211 -25.58 -7.08 -6.59
N GLU A 212 -26.38 -6.25 -5.92
CA GLU A 212 -26.31 -6.03 -4.47
C GLU A 212 -26.41 -7.39 -3.75
N GLY A 213 -25.51 -7.65 -2.78
CA GLY A 213 -25.41 -8.97 -2.14
C GLY A 213 -24.70 -10.02 -2.99
N SER A 214 -23.84 -9.64 -3.94
CA SER A 214 -22.99 -10.62 -4.62
C SER A 214 -22.10 -11.34 -3.59
N ALA A 215 -22.07 -12.67 -3.65
CA ALA A 215 -21.26 -13.51 -2.76
C ALA A 215 -19.78 -13.10 -2.74
N LEU A 216 -19.30 -12.48 -3.82
CA LEU A 216 -17.96 -11.90 -3.88
C LEU A 216 -17.78 -10.72 -2.92
N MET A 217 -18.71 -9.76 -2.91
CA MET A 217 -18.63 -8.60 -2.03
C MET A 217 -18.80 -9.00 -0.56
N ASP A 218 -19.68 -9.97 -0.28
CA ASP A 218 -19.81 -10.54 1.06
C ASP A 218 -18.51 -11.21 1.51
N SER A 219 -17.89 -12.01 0.63
CA SER A 219 -16.58 -12.64 0.88
C SER A 219 -15.47 -11.62 1.08
N TYR A 220 -15.42 -10.57 0.26
CA TYR A 220 -14.45 -9.48 0.38
C TYR A 220 -14.60 -8.72 1.72
N SER A 221 -15.82 -8.31 2.06
CA SER A 221 -16.09 -7.62 3.34
C SER A 221 -15.87 -8.54 4.54
N ALA A 222 -16.18 -9.83 4.44
CA ALA A 222 -15.85 -10.81 5.47
C ALA A 222 -14.32 -10.93 5.63
N TRP A 223 -13.58 -11.08 4.52
CA TRP A 223 -12.13 -11.14 4.53
C TRP A 223 -11.49 -9.91 5.19
N MET A 224 -11.95 -8.71 4.85
CA MET A 224 -11.50 -7.46 5.49
C MET A 224 -11.70 -7.50 7.02
N ARG A 225 -12.86 -7.94 7.47
CA ARG A 225 -13.20 -8.04 8.90
C ARG A 225 -12.38 -9.10 9.63
N HIS A 226 -12.13 -10.24 9.00
CA HIS A 226 -11.47 -11.38 9.64
C HIS A 226 -9.94 -11.36 9.53
N ARG A 227 -9.37 -10.68 8.52
CA ARG A 227 -7.92 -10.68 8.27
C ARG A 227 -7.26 -9.33 8.53
N ILE A 228 -7.90 -8.22 8.17
CA ILE A 228 -7.30 -6.88 8.34
C ILE A 228 -7.67 -6.29 9.69
N ALA A 229 -8.94 -6.33 10.06
CA ALA A 229 -9.42 -5.67 11.26
C ALA A 229 -8.67 -6.12 12.55
N PRO A 230 -8.38 -7.42 12.78
CA PRO A 230 -7.61 -7.84 13.95
C PRO A 230 -6.20 -7.24 14.01
N LEU A 231 -5.56 -7.02 12.85
CA LEU A 231 -4.26 -6.35 12.79
C LEU A 231 -4.36 -4.93 13.32
N LEU A 232 -5.46 -4.23 13.05
CA LEU A 232 -5.67 -2.86 13.52
C LEU A 232 -6.00 -2.80 15.02
N VAL A 233 -6.80 -3.74 15.53
CA VAL A 233 -7.12 -3.81 16.97
C VAL A 233 -5.88 -4.00 17.81
N CYS A 234 -4.95 -4.87 17.37
CA CYS A 234 -3.69 -5.08 18.06
C CYS A 234 -2.84 -3.80 18.16
N HIS A 235 -3.15 -2.78 17.35
CA HIS A 235 -2.50 -1.48 17.33
C HIS A 235 -3.39 -0.36 17.93
N GLY A 236 -4.48 -0.72 18.61
CA GLY A 236 -5.33 0.22 19.36
C GLY A 236 -6.42 0.91 18.52
N GLU A 237 -6.61 0.49 17.27
CA GLU A 237 -7.65 1.08 16.41
C GLU A 237 -9.05 0.59 16.80
N SER A 238 -9.99 1.54 16.86
CA SER A 238 -11.41 1.26 17.17
C SER A 238 -12.27 1.10 15.92
N HIS A 239 -11.79 1.57 14.78
CA HIS A 239 -12.49 1.48 13.52
C HIS A 239 -11.51 1.53 12.34
N MET A 240 -11.97 1.11 11.17
CA MET A 240 -11.22 1.23 9.92
C MET A 240 -12.14 1.69 8.80
N TYR A 241 -11.55 2.38 7.83
CA TYR A 241 -12.19 2.74 6.58
C TYR A 241 -11.55 1.94 5.46
N TYR A 242 -12.34 1.34 4.58
CA TYR A 242 -11.79 0.57 3.45
C TYR A 242 -12.60 0.74 2.18
N SER A 243 -11.94 0.53 1.03
CA SER A 243 -12.54 0.70 -0.29
C SER A 243 -13.83 -0.11 -0.42
N ARG A 244 -14.89 0.56 -0.84
CA ARG A 244 -16.21 -0.04 -1.05
C ARG A 244 -16.16 -1.16 -2.09
N LEU A 245 -15.41 -0.95 -3.16
CA LEU A 245 -15.25 -1.90 -4.25
C LEU A 245 -13.75 -2.15 -4.46
N PRO A 246 -13.31 -3.42 -4.47
CA PRO A 246 -11.94 -3.72 -4.85
C PRO A 246 -11.75 -3.49 -6.36
N LEU A 247 -10.59 -2.98 -6.73
CA LEU A 247 -10.23 -2.78 -8.13
C LEU A 247 -9.71 -4.09 -8.72
N LEU A 248 -10.48 -4.67 -9.65
CA LEU A 248 -10.02 -5.82 -10.41
C LEU A 248 -8.91 -5.40 -11.38
N ARG A 249 -7.74 -6.04 -11.24
CA ARG A 249 -6.58 -5.86 -12.11
C ARG A 249 -6.28 -7.17 -12.82
N HIS A 250 -5.76 -7.05 -14.04
CA HIS A 250 -5.27 -8.19 -14.81
C HIS A 250 -3.96 -7.84 -15.51
N HIS A 251 -3.15 -8.86 -15.75
CA HIS A 251 -1.84 -8.77 -16.41
C HIS A 251 -1.72 -9.92 -17.39
N ALA A 252 -2.19 -9.71 -18.61
CA ALA A 252 -2.06 -10.71 -19.65
C ALA A 252 -0.57 -10.92 -19.99
N PRO A 253 -0.16 -12.15 -20.33
CA PRO A 253 1.19 -12.40 -20.85
C PRO A 253 1.39 -11.65 -22.18
N CYS A 254 2.61 -11.17 -22.42
CA CYS A 254 3.06 -10.62 -23.70
C CYS A 254 4.00 -11.61 -24.39
N CYS A 255 3.97 -11.71 -25.73
CA CYS A 255 4.90 -12.59 -26.44
C CYS A 255 6.31 -11.96 -26.56
N ALA A 256 7.33 -12.77 -26.83
CA ALA A 256 8.72 -12.31 -26.86
C ALA A 256 9.01 -11.32 -28.01
N GLU A 257 8.42 -11.55 -29.18
CA GLU A 257 8.56 -10.69 -30.37
C GLU A 257 7.99 -9.28 -30.11
N GLU A 258 6.87 -9.26 -29.40
CA GLU A 258 6.12 -8.08 -29.01
C GLU A 258 6.85 -7.22 -27.97
N LEU A 259 7.41 -7.89 -26.96
CA LEU A 259 8.27 -7.25 -25.99
C LEU A 259 9.51 -6.66 -26.66
N SER A 260 10.14 -7.41 -27.56
CA SER A 260 11.31 -6.94 -28.32
C SER A 260 10.98 -5.67 -29.14
N ARG A 261 9.84 -5.68 -29.84
CA ARG A 261 9.35 -4.49 -30.58
C ARG A 261 9.12 -3.31 -29.63
N THR A 262 8.54 -3.55 -28.47
CA THR A 262 8.24 -2.50 -27.49
C THR A 262 9.51 -1.90 -26.90
N LEU A 263 10.47 -2.73 -26.49
CA LEU A 263 11.74 -2.28 -25.93
C LEU A 263 12.54 -1.46 -26.95
N ALA A 264 12.54 -1.86 -28.22
CA ALA A 264 13.15 -1.09 -29.30
C ALA A 264 12.55 0.32 -29.47
N LEU A 265 11.26 0.49 -29.16
CA LEU A 265 10.55 1.77 -29.27
C LEU A 265 10.68 2.67 -28.03
N HIS A 266 10.92 2.08 -26.85
CA HIS A 266 10.98 2.81 -25.57
C HIS A 266 12.25 3.64 -25.36
N GLY A 267 13.22 3.54 -26.26
CA GLY A 267 14.46 4.28 -26.20
C GLY A 267 14.32 5.80 -26.33
N GLU A 268 13.36 6.34 -27.10
CA GLU A 268 13.19 7.81 -27.23
C GLU A 268 11.99 8.25 -28.09
N GLN A 269 11.14 7.33 -28.57
CA GLN A 269 10.21 7.69 -29.64
C GLN A 269 9.02 8.51 -29.15
N ARG A 270 8.93 9.69 -29.76
CA ARG A 270 7.71 10.48 -29.88
C ARG A 270 6.93 9.93 -31.08
N ASP A 271 5.61 9.94 -31.01
CA ASP A 271 4.79 9.63 -32.20
C ASP A 271 5.02 10.69 -33.31
N GLU A 272 4.40 10.50 -34.48
CA GLU A 272 4.49 11.44 -35.61
C GLU A 272 4.11 12.89 -35.23
N ALA A 273 3.35 13.07 -34.14
CA ALA A 273 2.95 14.36 -33.58
C ALA A 273 3.86 14.85 -32.44
N GLY A 274 5.03 14.24 -32.22
CA GLY A 274 5.96 14.65 -31.19
C GLY A 274 5.55 14.25 -29.76
N ARG A 275 4.53 13.40 -29.56
CA ARG A 275 4.04 13.02 -28.23
C ARG A 275 4.78 11.78 -27.74
N LYS A 276 5.31 11.81 -26.52
CA LYS A 276 5.92 10.63 -25.88
C LYS A 276 4.95 9.44 -25.92
N LEU A 277 5.40 8.29 -26.42
CA LEU A 277 4.63 7.05 -26.35
C LEU A 277 4.34 6.73 -24.88
N LYS A 278 3.06 6.78 -24.49
CA LYS A 278 2.66 6.93 -23.08
C LYS A 278 3.09 5.77 -22.14
N ARG A 279 3.32 4.54 -22.62
CA ARG A 279 3.68 3.33 -21.82
C ARG A 279 4.29 2.24 -22.71
N PRO A 280 5.11 1.31 -22.18
CA PRO A 280 5.44 0.05 -22.86
C PRO A 280 4.20 -0.82 -23.02
N ALA A 281 4.11 -1.57 -24.12
CA ALA A 281 3.14 -2.66 -24.24
C ALA A 281 3.39 -3.69 -23.12
N GLY A 282 2.33 -4.36 -22.68
CA GLY A 282 2.39 -5.30 -21.56
C GLY A 282 2.49 -4.65 -20.17
N VAL A 283 2.84 -3.35 -20.05
CA VAL A 283 2.85 -2.66 -18.74
C VAL A 283 1.46 -2.22 -18.34
N SER A 284 0.90 -2.88 -17.32
CA SER A 284 -0.42 -2.55 -16.78
C SER A 284 -0.40 -1.26 -15.93
N ILE A 285 0.67 -1.03 -15.18
CA ILE A 285 0.84 0.05 -14.20
C ILE A 285 2.24 0.67 -14.37
N THR A 286 2.29 1.97 -14.64
CA THR A 286 3.54 2.75 -14.64
C THR A 286 4.04 3.01 -13.23
N ARG A 287 5.35 3.21 -13.04
CA ARG A 287 5.91 3.60 -11.74
C ARG A 287 5.26 4.90 -11.24
N HIS A 288 4.68 4.82 -10.06
CA HIS A 288 3.98 5.91 -9.39
C HIS A 288 3.83 5.60 -7.91
N THR A 289 3.56 6.65 -7.12
CA THR A 289 2.97 6.56 -5.79
C THR A 289 1.48 6.93 -5.90
N ASP A 290 0.64 6.35 -5.04
CA ASP A 290 -0.78 6.69 -5.02
C ASP A 290 -1.02 8.12 -4.53
N GLY A 291 -0.17 8.60 -3.59
CA GLY A 291 -0.27 9.94 -3.03
C GLY A 291 -0.06 11.01 -4.10
N ASP A 292 1.04 10.92 -4.85
CA ASP A 292 1.37 11.95 -5.84
C ASP A 292 0.53 11.83 -7.13
N ALA A 293 0.23 10.60 -7.57
CA ALA A 293 -0.46 10.40 -8.84
C ALA A 293 -1.98 10.60 -8.76
N TYR A 294 -2.58 10.30 -7.60
CA TYR A 294 -4.03 10.26 -7.45
C TYR A 294 -4.57 11.06 -6.25
N GLY A 295 -3.69 11.70 -5.47
CA GLY A 295 -4.10 12.46 -4.28
C GLY A 295 -4.74 11.58 -3.21
N ILE A 296 -4.35 10.30 -3.13
CA ILE A 296 -4.85 9.42 -2.07
C ILE A 296 -4.36 9.95 -0.71
N PRO A 297 -5.21 9.99 0.32
CA PRO A 297 -4.81 10.47 1.65
C PRO A 297 -3.64 9.68 2.23
N PRO A 298 -2.73 10.35 2.98
CA PRO A 298 -1.73 9.68 3.81
C PRO A 298 -2.39 8.67 4.77
N GLY A 299 -1.65 7.64 5.17
CA GLY A 299 -2.17 6.57 6.05
C GLY A 299 -2.98 5.48 5.32
N SER A 300 -3.24 5.64 4.02
CA SER A 300 -3.83 4.59 3.19
C SER A 300 -2.84 3.45 2.94
N VAL A 301 -3.22 2.25 3.39
CA VAL A 301 -2.52 0.99 3.11
C VAL A 301 -3.12 0.33 1.89
N ASN A 302 -2.26 -0.08 0.96
CA ASN A 302 -2.66 -0.92 -0.15
C ASN A 302 -2.68 -2.38 0.30
N VAL A 303 -3.74 -3.08 -0.10
CA VAL A 303 -3.83 -4.52 -0.06
C VAL A 303 -3.87 -5.01 -1.50
N TRP A 304 -2.89 -5.83 -1.86
CA TRP A 304 -2.81 -6.45 -3.16
C TRP A 304 -2.94 -7.96 -3.02
N LEU A 305 -3.99 -8.49 -3.63
CA LEU A 305 -4.43 -9.87 -3.44
C LEU A 305 -4.49 -10.58 -4.81
N PRO A 306 -3.49 -11.40 -5.15
CA PRO A 306 -3.57 -12.29 -6.31
C PRO A 306 -4.72 -13.29 -6.18
N LEU A 307 -5.43 -13.49 -7.28
CA LEU A 307 -6.48 -14.49 -7.42
C LEU A 307 -6.06 -15.62 -8.39
N SER A 308 -5.06 -15.36 -9.23
CA SER A 308 -4.30 -16.38 -9.96
C SER A 308 -3.54 -17.29 -9.00
N SER A 309 -3.15 -18.49 -9.46
CA SER A 309 -2.49 -19.49 -8.62
C SER A 309 -1.18 -18.98 -8.02
N HIS A 310 -0.42 -18.20 -8.80
CA HIS A 310 0.89 -17.69 -8.42
C HIS A 310 1.20 -16.35 -9.11
N ALA A 311 1.57 -15.35 -8.33
CA ALA A 311 2.10 -14.09 -8.83
C ALA A 311 3.59 -13.96 -8.47
N TRP A 312 4.45 -13.98 -9.48
CA TRP A 312 5.90 -13.98 -9.37
C TRP A 312 6.57 -13.32 -10.58
N GLY A 313 7.83 -12.93 -10.41
CA GLY A 313 8.65 -12.37 -11.48
C GLY A 313 7.93 -11.25 -12.24
N SER A 314 7.82 -11.40 -13.57
CA SER A 314 7.25 -10.36 -14.43
C SER A 314 5.72 -10.27 -14.42
N ASN A 315 5.00 -11.29 -13.94
CA ASN A 315 3.54 -11.20 -13.83
C ASN A 315 3.10 -10.49 -12.54
N SER A 316 4.04 -10.21 -11.63
CA SER A 316 3.77 -9.65 -10.31
C SER A 316 3.72 -8.11 -10.28
N LEU A 317 3.42 -7.56 -9.11
CA LEU A 317 3.60 -6.15 -8.79
C LEU A 317 5.03 -5.96 -8.28
N VAL A 318 5.72 -4.91 -8.74
CA VAL A 318 6.99 -4.47 -8.17
C VAL A 318 6.70 -3.36 -7.19
N VAL A 319 7.21 -3.47 -5.98
CA VAL A 319 7.00 -2.50 -4.90
C VAL A 319 8.34 -2.17 -4.26
N GLU A 320 8.59 -0.88 -4.06
CA GLU A 320 9.75 -0.39 -3.32
C GLU A 320 9.72 -0.83 -1.86
N ASP A 321 10.89 -1.09 -1.30
CA ASP A 321 11.02 -1.61 0.07
C ASP A 321 10.56 -0.60 1.11
N PHE A 322 10.76 0.68 0.84
CA PHE A 322 10.34 1.79 1.70
C PHE A 322 9.93 3.00 0.86
N PRO A 323 9.18 3.94 1.44
CA PRO A 323 8.84 5.18 0.77
C PRO A 323 10.10 5.94 0.36
N TRP A 324 10.07 6.52 -0.84
CA TRP A 324 11.17 7.32 -1.39
C TRP A 324 12.51 6.58 -1.50
N SER A 325 12.51 5.25 -1.58
CA SER A 325 13.70 4.51 -1.96
C SER A 325 14.23 4.99 -3.33
N GLU A 326 15.52 4.75 -3.57
CA GLU A 326 16.10 5.02 -4.89
C GLU A 326 15.35 4.27 -5.99
N GLU A 327 15.25 4.88 -7.17
CA GLU A 327 14.60 4.27 -8.32
C GLU A 327 15.26 2.92 -8.65
N GLY A 328 14.44 1.87 -8.78
CA GLY A 328 14.90 0.51 -9.07
C GLY A 328 15.18 -0.37 -7.84
N SER A 329 15.04 0.16 -6.63
CA SER A 329 15.13 -0.63 -5.38
C SER A 329 13.97 -1.62 -5.18
N GLY A 330 12.89 -1.51 -5.96
CA GLY A 330 11.71 -2.35 -5.81
C GLY A 330 11.95 -3.80 -6.25
N SER A 331 11.27 -4.72 -5.56
CA SER A 331 11.25 -6.15 -5.88
C SER A 331 9.87 -6.60 -6.31
N ALA A 332 9.83 -7.54 -7.25
CA ALA A 332 8.59 -8.24 -7.59
C ALA A 332 8.11 -9.02 -6.37
N LEU A 333 6.82 -8.91 -6.08
CA LEU A 333 6.20 -9.71 -5.03
C LEU A 333 6.12 -11.17 -5.49
N ASP A 334 6.32 -12.10 -4.56
CA ASP A 334 6.17 -13.53 -4.81
C ASP A 334 5.09 -14.05 -3.86
N LEU A 335 3.90 -14.33 -4.41
CA LEU A 335 2.70 -14.64 -3.64
C LEU A 335 1.88 -15.74 -4.32
N LEU A 336 1.45 -16.72 -3.54
CA LEU A 336 0.51 -17.76 -3.95
C LEU A 336 -0.94 -17.30 -3.77
N TYR A 337 -1.87 -17.98 -4.44
CA TYR A 337 -3.28 -17.86 -4.08
C TYR A 337 -3.49 -18.27 -2.61
N GLY A 338 -4.22 -17.45 -1.85
CA GLY A 338 -4.28 -17.57 -0.40
C GLY A 338 -3.38 -16.58 0.33
N GLU A 339 -2.58 -15.79 -0.38
CA GLU A 339 -1.72 -14.75 0.21
C GLU A 339 -2.08 -13.36 -0.31
N ALA A 340 -1.94 -12.34 0.54
CA ALA A 340 -2.08 -10.94 0.17
C ALA A 340 -0.88 -10.14 0.68
N MET A 341 -0.50 -9.10 -0.08
CA MET A 341 0.52 -8.14 0.33
C MET A 341 -0.11 -6.86 0.86
N LEU A 342 0.33 -6.46 2.05
CA LEU A 342 0.08 -5.14 2.63
C LEU A 342 1.32 -4.29 2.40
N PHE A 343 1.15 -3.09 1.84
CA PHE A 343 2.25 -2.15 1.64
C PHE A 343 1.73 -0.71 1.58
N TYR A 344 2.62 0.26 1.83
CA TYR A 344 2.27 1.68 1.81
C TYR A 344 2.43 2.29 0.41
N GLY A 345 1.53 1.93 -0.51
CA GLY A 345 1.55 2.42 -1.90
C GLY A 345 1.32 3.93 -2.04
N ASN A 346 0.87 4.61 -0.97
CA ASN A 346 0.81 6.06 -0.91
C ASN A 346 2.20 6.72 -1.04
N GLY A 347 3.24 6.13 -0.43
CA GLY A 347 4.60 6.65 -0.44
C GLY A 347 5.64 5.77 -1.14
N CYS A 348 5.40 4.46 -1.24
CA CYS A 348 6.25 3.54 -1.99
C CYS A 348 5.86 3.56 -3.47
N HIS A 349 6.84 3.71 -4.37
CA HIS A 349 6.51 3.51 -5.77
C HIS A 349 6.20 2.05 -6.03
N HIS A 350 5.25 1.85 -6.93
CA HIS A 350 4.87 0.53 -7.38
C HIS A 350 4.50 0.54 -8.86
N TYR A 351 4.75 -0.58 -9.53
CA TYR A 351 4.58 -0.73 -10.96
C TYR A 351 4.52 -2.18 -11.39
N THR A 352 4.28 -2.39 -12.67
CA THR A 352 4.43 -3.71 -13.30
C THR A 352 5.41 -3.61 -14.45
N VAL A 353 6.15 -4.68 -14.70
CA VAL A 353 6.93 -4.85 -15.92
C VAL A 353 6.10 -5.66 -16.95
N PRO A 354 6.48 -5.72 -18.24
CA PRO A 354 5.80 -6.59 -19.20
C PRO A 354 5.81 -8.05 -18.73
N ASN A 355 4.65 -8.70 -18.72
CA ASN A 355 4.50 -10.07 -18.23
C ASN A 355 4.99 -11.12 -19.24
N THR A 356 6.15 -11.72 -18.99
CA THR A 356 6.74 -12.79 -19.82
C THR A 356 6.56 -14.20 -19.25
N THR A 357 5.78 -14.38 -18.17
CA THR A 357 5.61 -15.69 -17.52
C THR A 357 4.76 -16.69 -18.30
N GLY A 358 4.05 -16.24 -19.34
CA GLY A 358 3.04 -17.03 -20.04
C GLY A 358 1.72 -17.21 -19.27
N VAL A 359 1.63 -16.71 -18.03
CA VAL A 359 0.46 -16.83 -17.16
C VAL A 359 -0.21 -15.47 -16.97
N CYS A 360 -1.53 -15.39 -17.10
CA CYS A 360 -2.27 -14.19 -16.75
C CYS A 360 -2.34 -14.04 -15.23
N ARG A 361 -1.92 -12.89 -14.70
CA ARG A 361 -2.18 -12.53 -13.31
C ARG A 361 -3.47 -11.77 -13.18
N THR A 362 -4.42 -12.30 -12.42
CA THR A 362 -5.62 -11.61 -11.94
C THR A 362 -5.46 -11.27 -10.47
N SER A 363 -5.80 -10.05 -10.06
CA SER A 363 -5.68 -9.62 -8.67
C SER A 363 -6.74 -8.59 -8.27
N LEU A 364 -7.00 -8.48 -6.97
CA LEU A 364 -7.75 -7.38 -6.37
C LEU A 364 -6.78 -6.38 -5.73
N ASP A 365 -7.01 -5.10 -6.00
CA ASP A 365 -6.28 -3.96 -5.43
C ASP A 365 -7.29 -3.08 -4.69
N PHE A 366 -7.11 -2.94 -3.39
CA PHE A 366 -7.96 -2.10 -2.56
C PHE A 366 -7.17 -1.50 -1.41
N ARG A 367 -7.78 -0.55 -0.71
CA ARG A 367 -7.11 0.22 0.33
C ARG A 367 -7.92 0.22 1.61
N PHE A 368 -7.22 0.38 2.73
CA PHE A 368 -7.82 0.74 4.00
C PHE A 368 -7.02 1.83 4.70
N ILE A 369 -7.68 2.58 5.58
CA ILE A 369 -7.11 3.62 6.42
C ILE A 369 -7.53 3.30 7.87
N PRO A 370 -6.58 3.18 8.81
CA PRO A 370 -6.88 3.13 10.24
C PRO A 370 -7.75 4.31 10.67
N GLY A 371 -8.70 4.10 11.58
CA GLY A 371 -9.64 5.14 12.00
C GLY A 371 -8.95 6.39 12.53
N SER A 372 -7.90 6.20 13.34
CA SER A 372 -7.08 7.30 13.88
C SER A 372 -6.41 8.17 12.81
N LEU A 373 -6.19 7.64 11.61
CA LEU A 373 -5.56 8.35 10.48
C LEU A 373 -6.57 8.94 9.50
N PHE A 374 -7.84 8.57 9.60
CA PHE A 374 -8.90 9.10 8.74
C PHE A 374 -9.67 10.25 9.39
N ASP A 375 -9.87 10.17 10.71
CA ASP A 375 -10.64 11.15 11.49
C ASP A 375 -9.77 12.33 11.99
N ALA A 376 -8.44 12.26 11.81
CA ALA A 376 -7.47 13.31 12.17
C ALA A 376 -7.40 14.40 11.08
#